data_AF-A0A0M7A495-F1
#
_entry.id   AF-A0A0M7A495-F1
#
_cell.length_a   1.000
_cell.length_b   1.000
_cell.length_c   1.000
_cell.angle_alpha   90.00
_cell.angle_beta   90.00
_cell.angle_gamma   90.00
#
_symmetry.space_group_name_H-M   'P 1'
#
loop_
_entity.id
_entity.type
_entity.pdbx_description
1 polymer ?
#
loop_
_entity_poly.entity_id
_entity_poly.type
_entity_poly.pdbx_seq_one_letter_code
_entity_poly.pdbx_strand_id
1 'polypeptide(L)' 'MLLALAGGLFAVFVINVSIGSFGGTPFFGNVGEVLCLFAVSAAFTAAVLKREAKK' A
#
# COMPACT_ATOMS: atom_id res chain seq x y z
N MET A 1 12.67 -5.01 -5.70
CA MET A 1 11.43 -5.77 -5.96
C MET A 1 10.39 -5.52 -4.86
N LEU A 2 10.61 -5.95 -3.60
CA LEU A 2 9.65 -5.71 -2.50
C LEU A 2 9.35 -4.22 -2.25
N LEU A 3 10.36 -3.35 -2.33
CA LEU A 3 10.14 -1.90 -2.18
C LEU A 3 9.27 -1.32 -3.31
N ALA A 4 9.45 -1.79 -4.54
CA ALA A 4 8.62 -1.37 -5.68
C ALA A 4 7.18 -1.89 -5.54
N LEU A 5 7.01 -3.11 -5.03
CA LEU A 5 5.69 -3.65 -4.70
C LEU A 5 4.98 -2.81 -3.63
N ALA A 6 5.67 -2.46 -2.55
CA ALA A 6 5.14 -1.59 -1.50
C ALA A 6 4.74 -0.22 -2.05
N GLY A 7 5.59 0.39 -2.89
CA GLY A 7 5.28 1.65 -3.57
C GLY A 7 4.08 1.56 -4.51
N GLY A 8 3.96 0.47 -5.28
CA GLY A 8 2.83 0.23 -6.16
C GLY A 8 1.51 0.07 -5.41
N LEU A 9 1.50 -0.76 -4.35
CA LEU A 9 0.33 -0.93 -3.48
C LEU A 9 -0.04 0.40 -2.80
N PHE A 10 0.95 1.19 -2.38
CA PHE A 10 0.71 2.49 -1.77
C PHE A 10 0.07 3.47 -2.77
N ALA A 11 0.55 3.49 -4.02
CA ALA A 11 -0.06 4.32 -5.06
C ALA A 11 -1.53 3.92 -5.31
N VAL A 12 -1.84 2.63 -5.36
CA VAL A 12 -3.22 2.13 -5.47
C VAL A 12 -4.09 2.62 -4.32
N PHE A 13 -3.61 2.51 -3.08
CA PHE A 13 -4.30 3.02 -1.90
C PHE A 13 -4.57 4.53 -2.00
N VAL A 14 -3.55 5.33 -2.34
CA VAL A 14 -3.66 6.79 -2.45
C VAL A 14 -4.68 7.18 -3.52
N ILE A 15 -4.67 6.51 -4.68
CA ILE A 15 -5.64 6.77 -5.75
C ILE A 15 -7.06 6.44 -5.27
N ASN A 16 -7.27 5.29 -4.61
CA ASN A 16 -8.59 4.90 -4.13
C ASN A 16 -9.17 5.90 -3.11
N VAL A 17 -8.37 6.26 -2.10
CA VAL A 17 -8.77 7.22 -1.06
C VAL A 17 -9.02 8.60 -1.67
N SER A 18 -8.21 9.01 -2.65
CA SER A 18 -8.40 10.28 -3.34
C SER A 18 -9.75 10.31 -4.06
N ILE A 19 -10.09 9.26 -4.82
CA ILE A 19 -11.40 9.15 -5.49
C ILE A 19 -12.55 9.28 -4.49
N GLY A 20 -12.49 8.54 -3.36
CA GLY A 20 -13.52 8.63 -2.33
C GLY A 20 -13.60 10.00 -1.66
N SER A 21 -12.46 10.65 -1.42
CA SER A 21 -12.38 11.97 -0.78
C SER A 21 -12.96 13.10 -1.64
N PHE A 22 -12.85 12.98 -2.97
CA PHE A 22 -13.46 13.92 -3.93
C PHE A 22 -14.94 13.61 -4.24
N GLY A 23 -15.57 12.69 -3.51
CA GLY A 23 -16.97 12.32 -3.68
C GLY A 23 -17.25 11.35 -4.84
N GLY A 24 -16.21 10.74 -5.40
CA GLY A 24 -16.35 9.63 -6.35
C GLY A 24 -16.71 8.31 -5.64
N THR A 25 -16.99 7.28 -6.43
CA THR A 25 -17.20 5.90 -5.93
C THR A 25 -15.87 5.15 -5.93
N PRO A 26 -15.19 4.98 -4.79
CA PRO A 26 -13.92 4.26 -4.72
C PRO A 26 -14.12 2.76 -5.01
N PHE A 27 -13.06 2.09 -5.47
CA PHE A 27 -13.06 0.65 -5.75
C PHE A 27 -13.04 -0.18 -4.46
N PHE A 28 -12.26 0.26 -3.47
CA PHE A 28 -12.25 -0.30 -2.13
C PHE A 28 -13.12 0.52 -1.19
N GLY A 29 -13.86 -0.14 -0.32
CA GLY A 29 -14.41 0.48 0.89
C GLY A 29 -13.38 0.50 2.03
N ASN A 30 -13.74 1.14 3.15
CA ASN A 30 -12.84 1.40 4.28
C ASN A 30 -12.05 0.16 4.76
N VAL A 31 -12.69 -1.01 4.82
CA VAL A 31 -12.00 -2.25 5.24
C VAL A 31 -10.95 -2.67 4.20
N GLY A 32 -11.26 -2.56 2.91
CA GLY A 32 -10.32 -2.86 1.83
C GLY A 32 -9.14 -1.90 1.81
N GLU A 33 -9.36 -0.63 2.09
CA GLU A 33 -8.31 0.39 2.20
C GLU A 33 -7.32 0.08 3.34
N VAL A 34 -7.83 -0.29 4.51
CA VAL A 34 -6.98 -0.67 5.66
C VAL A 34 -6.22 -1.97 5.40
N LEU A 35 -6.84 -2.96 4.74
CA LEU A 35 -6.14 -4.18 4.31
C LEU A 35 -5.06 -3.90 3.26
N CYS A 36 -5.30 -2.97 2.34
CA CYS A 36 -4.31 -2.53 1.36
C CYS A 36 -3.12 -1.86 2.06
N LEU A 37 -3.36 -0.94 3.00
CA LEU A 37 -2.30 -0.34 3.82
C LEU A 37 -1.52 -1.37 4.64
N PHE A 38 -2.20 -2.38 5.18
CA PHE A 38 -1.52 -3.46 5.87
C PHE A 38 -0.56 -4.22 4.94
N ALA A 39 -1.00 -4.54 3.71
CA ALA A 39 -0.15 -5.16 2.71
C ALA A 39 1.04 -4.27 2.30
N VAL A 40 0.83 -2.95 2.16
CA VAL A 40 1.91 -1.97 1.93
C VAL A 40 2.93 -2.02 3.06
N SER A 41 2.48 -1.94 4.31
CA SER A 41 3.33 -1.94 5.50
C SER A 41 4.14 -3.23 5.62
N ALA A 42 3.50 -4.38 5.40
CA ALA A 42 4.17 -5.68 5.41
C ALA A 42 5.23 -5.81 4.30
N ALA A 43 4.89 -5.41 3.06
CA ALA A 43 5.82 -5.44 1.94
C ALA A 43 7.01 -4.50 2.13
N PHE A 44 6.77 -3.30 2.67
CA PHE A 44 7.82 -2.35 3.01
C PHE A 44 8.74 -2.89 4.10
N THR A 45 8.17 -3.41 5.19
CA THR A 45 8.92 -4.01 6.30
C THR A 45 9.79 -5.17 5.81
N ALA A 46 9.23 -6.07 5.00
CA ALA A 46 9.98 -7.17 4.40
C ALA A 46 11.10 -6.68 3.47
N ALA A 47 10.89 -5.57 2.74
CA ALA A 47 11.91 -4.96 1.90
C ALA A 47 13.09 -4.45 2.74
N VAL A 48 12.81 -3.78 3.86
CA VAL A 48 13.83 -3.25 4.79
C VAL A 48 14.59 -4.40 5.45
N LEU A 49 13.90 -5.39 6.03
CA LEU A 49 14.54 -6.54 6.67
C LEU A 49 15.45 -7.30 5.69
N LYS A 50 15.03 -7.49 4.44
CA LYS A 50 15.85 -8.12 3.40
C LYS A 50 17.08 -7.29 3.04
N ARG A 51 17.03 -5.96 3.16
CA ARG A 51 18.18 -5.09 2.95
C ARG A 51 19.17 -5.19 4.11
N GLU A 52 18.67 -5.18 5.35
CA GLU A 52 19.50 -5.32 6.54
C GLU A 52 20.15 -6.70 6.65
N ALA A 53 19.44 -7.78 6.29
CA ALA A 53 20.00 -9.14 6.30
C ALA A 53 21.08 -9.41 5.25
N LYS A 54 21.25 -8.50 4.26
CA LYS A 54 22.32 -8.58 3.25
C LYS A 54 23.57 -7.77 3.62
N LYS A 55 23.50 -7.08 4.76
CA LYS A 55 24.58 -6.25 5.30
C LYS A 55 25.45 -7.10 6.21
#